data_AF-A0A4Q8TG29-F1
#
_entry.id   AF-A0A4Q8TG29-F1
#
_cell.length_a   1.000
_cell.length_b   1.000
_cell.length_c   1.000
_cell.angle_alpha   90.00
_cell.angle_beta   90.00
_cell.angle_gamma   90.00
#
_symmetry.space_group_name_H-M   'P 1'
#
loop_
_entity.id
_entity.type
_entity.pdbx_description
1 polymer ?
#
loop_
_entity_poly.entity_id
_entity_poly.type
_entity_poly.pdbx_seq_one_letter_code
_entity_poly.pdbx_strand_id
1 'polypeptide(L)'
;MIKHPVRVYRSEVKLAREDQLAHKIAAVATDPVEVTAEVTDMIINRIIDNASVAIASLNRGPIIAARAQALTHAPSTGGSGASVFGISEKVSPEWAAWANGVAVRELDYHDTFLAAEYSHPGDNIPPILAVAQHTGASGKDLIRGIATGYEIQVDLVKAICLHKHKIDHVAHLGPSAAAGIGTLLGLDLETIFQAVGQGLHTTTATRQSRKGEISTWKAHAPAFAGKMAVEAADRAMRGQTSPVPIYEGEDGVIAWMLDGADAAYEVPLPEAGEAKRAILDTYTKEHSAEYQAQAWIDLARKLHGEHPEAADPKNVASVLIKTSHHTHYVIGSGANDPQKYDPTASRETLDHSIPYIFTVALQDGAWHHVDSYSPERASRADTVELWHKVTTEEDLEWTRRYHSLDIAEKAFGGSVEITLNDGTVITDEIAVADAHPLGARPFARDQYINKFRTLATGLVDEAEIDRFIAAAENLENLGAGELDQLNIQAADGVINTAAAPKGLF
;
A
#
# COMPACT_ATOMS: atom_id res chain seq x y z
N MET A 1 11.91 -19.65 -9.46
CA MET A 1 11.97 -18.95 -8.16
C MET A 1 12.75 -19.81 -7.17
N ILE A 2 13.82 -19.25 -6.59
CA ILE A 2 14.69 -19.92 -5.61
C ILE A 2 14.31 -19.45 -4.20
N LYS A 3 14.29 -20.39 -3.25
CA LYS A 3 14.23 -20.07 -1.82
C LYS A 3 15.64 -19.86 -1.27
N HIS A 4 15.92 -18.67 -0.78
CA HIS A 4 17.21 -18.34 -0.19
C HIS A 4 17.16 -18.47 1.34
N PRO A 5 18.01 -19.32 1.94
CA PRO A 5 18.12 -19.38 3.39
C PRO A 5 18.80 -18.10 3.92
N VAL A 6 18.20 -17.50 4.94
CA VAL A 6 18.70 -16.29 5.61
C VAL A 6 18.71 -16.57 7.11
N ARG A 7 19.88 -16.50 7.75
CA ARG A 7 20.04 -16.76 9.19
C ARG A 7 21.08 -15.82 9.77
N VAL A 8 21.11 -15.71 11.10
CA VAL A 8 22.10 -14.89 11.79
C VAL A 8 23.48 -15.56 11.81
N TYR A 9 24.54 -14.76 11.69
CA TYR A 9 25.93 -15.15 11.77
C TYR A 9 26.65 -14.29 12.81
N ARG A 10 27.38 -14.95 13.72
CA ARG A 10 28.29 -14.28 14.64
C ARG A 10 29.39 -13.56 13.87
N SER A 11 29.86 -12.42 14.38
CA SER A 11 30.86 -11.57 13.71
C SER A 11 32.17 -12.28 13.36
N GLU A 12 32.54 -13.35 14.10
CA GLU A 12 33.70 -14.20 13.79
C GLU A 12 33.52 -15.09 12.54
N VAL A 13 32.28 -15.31 12.09
CA VAL A 13 31.98 -16.12 10.92
C VAL A 13 31.93 -15.24 9.68
N LYS A 14 32.86 -15.46 8.76
CA LYS A 14 32.90 -14.73 7.48
C LYS A 14 31.78 -15.22 6.56
N LEU A 15 30.69 -14.47 6.48
CA LEU A 15 29.65 -14.65 5.46
C LEU A 15 30.11 -14.01 4.14
N ALA A 16 30.11 -14.79 3.05
CA ALA A 16 30.45 -14.27 1.73
C ALA A 16 29.39 -13.26 1.25
N ARG A 17 29.75 -12.31 0.39
CA ARG A 17 28.81 -11.23 -0.01
C ARG A 17 27.65 -11.80 -0.79
N GLU A 18 27.94 -12.69 -1.72
CA GLU A 18 27.00 -13.44 -2.56
C GLU A 18 25.97 -14.25 -1.77
N ASP A 19 26.28 -14.60 -0.52
CA ASP A 19 25.38 -15.32 0.36
C ASP A 19 24.42 -14.40 1.13
N GLN A 20 24.68 -13.09 1.17
CA GLN A 20 23.86 -12.10 1.88
C GLN A 20 22.59 -11.79 1.09
N LEU A 21 21.46 -11.67 1.78
CA LEU A 21 20.16 -11.34 1.20
C LEU A 21 20.21 -10.00 0.46
N ALA A 22 20.85 -8.98 1.04
CA ALA A 22 20.99 -7.68 0.38
C ALA A 22 21.73 -7.78 -0.97
N HIS A 23 22.72 -8.69 -1.09
CA HIS A 23 23.42 -8.92 -2.35
C HIS A 23 22.54 -9.68 -3.35
N LYS A 24 21.75 -10.65 -2.87
CA LYS A 24 20.78 -11.38 -3.71
C LYS A 24 19.69 -10.45 -4.25
N ILE A 25 19.19 -9.53 -3.43
CA ILE A 25 18.29 -8.45 -3.86
C ILE A 25 18.96 -7.58 -4.94
N ALA A 26 20.22 -7.18 -4.72
CA ALA A 26 20.96 -6.41 -5.73
C ALA A 26 21.15 -7.19 -7.04
N ALA A 27 21.40 -8.51 -6.98
CA ALA A 27 21.50 -9.35 -8.16
C ALA A 27 20.18 -9.39 -8.96
N VAL A 28 19.03 -9.55 -8.28
CA VAL A 28 17.70 -9.46 -8.90
C VAL A 28 17.48 -8.09 -9.57
N ALA A 29 17.89 -7.01 -8.91
CA ALA A 29 17.76 -5.65 -9.44
C ALA A 29 18.63 -5.40 -10.68
N THR A 30 19.84 -5.96 -10.72
CA THR A 30 20.74 -5.84 -11.88
C THR A 30 20.39 -6.77 -13.04
N ASP A 31 19.49 -7.74 -12.85
CA ASP A 31 19.12 -8.68 -13.88
C ASP A 31 18.41 -7.97 -15.06
N PRO A 32 18.97 -8.04 -16.28
CA PRO A 32 18.41 -7.38 -17.46
C PRO A 32 17.13 -8.04 -17.99
N VAL A 33 16.62 -9.10 -17.38
CA VAL A 33 15.36 -9.77 -17.78
C VAL A 33 14.25 -8.78 -18.16
N GLU A 34 13.59 -9.07 -19.28
CA GLU A 34 12.52 -8.25 -19.82
C GLU A 34 11.26 -8.30 -18.94
N VAL A 35 10.57 -7.18 -18.86
CA VAL A 35 9.28 -7.10 -18.18
C VAL A 35 8.19 -7.61 -19.12
N THR A 36 7.41 -8.59 -18.68
CA THR A 36 6.35 -9.17 -19.50
C THR A 36 5.22 -8.17 -19.77
N ALA A 37 4.45 -8.37 -20.83
CA ALA A 37 3.32 -7.51 -21.18
C ALA A 37 2.25 -7.42 -20.06
N GLU A 38 1.95 -8.53 -19.38
CA GLU A 38 0.99 -8.56 -18.26
C GLU A 38 1.46 -7.70 -17.08
N VAL A 39 2.75 -7.77 -16.75
CA VAL A 39 3.37 -6.96 -15.70
C VAL A 39 3.34 -5.48 -16.09
N THR A 40 3.65 -5.17 -17.35
CA THR A 40 3.57 -3.81 -17.89
C THR A 40 2.15 -3.25 -17.79
N ASP A 41 1.14 -4.02 -18.20
CA ASP A 41 -0.27 -3.60 -18.10
C ASP A 41 -0.67 -3.33 -16.65
N MET A 42 -0.27 -4.20 -15.72
CA MET A 42 -0.55 -4.00 -14.31
C MET A 42 0.19 -2.78 -13.74
N ILE A 43 1.43 -2.49 -14.15
CA ILE A 43 2.15 -1.27 -13.75
C ILE A 43 1.37 -0.02 -14.17
N ILE A 44 0.85 0.01 -15.40
CA ILE A 44 0.03 1.12 -15.88
C ILE A 44 -1.23 1.26 -15.00
N ASN A 45 -1.91 0.15 -14.70
CA ASN A 45 -3.06 0.14 -13.80
C ASN A 45 -2.70 0.71 -12.42
N ARG A 46 -1.53 0.36 -11.85
CA ARG A 46 -1.08 0.87 -10.54
C ARG A 46 -0.69 2.34 -10.56
N ILE A 47 -0.15 2.85 -11.66
CA ILE A 47 0.11 4.29 -11.84
C ILE A 47 -1.21 5.07 -11.85
N ILE A 48 -2.21 4.58 -12.59
CA ILE A 48 -3.56 5.17 -12.59
C ILE A 48 -4.16 5.12 -11.19
N ASP A 49 -4.10 3.98 -10.50
CA ASP A 49 -4.63 3.81 -9.13
C ASP A 49 -3.94 4.77 -8.14
N ASN A 50 -2.61 4.88 -8.19
CA ASN A 50 -1.84 5.79 -7.33
C ASN A 50 -2.25 7.26 -7.55
N ALA A 51 -2.32 7.70 -8.80
CA ALA A 51 -2.76 9.06 -9.13
C ALA A 51 -4.20 9.31 -8.66
N SER A 52 -5.09 8.32 -8.80
CA SER A 52 -6.47 8.41 -8.33
C SER A 52 -6.56 8.70 -6.84
N VAL A 53 -5.81 7.93 -6.04
CA VAL A 53 -5.82 8.05 -4.58
C VAL A 53 -5.15 9.34 -4.12
N ALA A 54 -4.06 9.75 -4.78
CA ALA A 54 -3.39 11.01 -4.50
C ALA A 54 -4.29 12.22 -4.80
N ILE A 55 -5.05 12.18 -5.90
CA ILE A 55 -5.96 13.26 -6.28
C ILE A 55 -7.09 13.42 -5.26
N ALA A 56 -7.73 12.32 -4.85
CA ALA A 56 -8.78 12.35 -3.83
C ALA A 56 -8.32 12.90 -2.47
N SER A 57 -7.00 12.93 -2.21
CA SER A 57 -6.43 13.35 -0.92
C SER A 57 -5.78 14.74 -0.93
N LEU A 58 -5.74 15.46 -2.07
CA LEU A 58 -4.96 16.69 -2.29
C LEU A 58 -5.09 17.78 -1.21
N ASN A 59 -6.28 17.90 -0.63
CA ASN A 59 -6.63 18.95 0.33
C ASN A 59 -6.74 18.44 1.76
N ARG A 60 -6.32 17.20 2.04
CA ARG A 60 -6.21 16.70 3.41
C ARG A 60 -4.96 17.28 4.07
N GLY A 61 -5.06 17.54 5.37
CA GLY A 61 -4.00 18.20 6.17
C GLY A 61 -2.60 17.62 5.97
N PRO A 62 -2.41 16.28 6.00
CA PRO A 62 -1.12 15.64 5.77
C PRO A 62 -0.49 16.00 4.41
N ILE A 63 -1.29 16.01 3.35
CA ILE A 63 -0.83 16.32 1.99
C ILE A 63 -0.49 17.80 1.87
N ILE A 64 -1.32 18.68 2.43
CA ILE A 64 -1.03 20.12 2.46
C ILE A 64 0.32 20.37 3.13
N ALA A 65 0.58 19.73 4.28
CA ALA A 65 1.84 19.87 5.00
C ALA A 65 3.04 19.28 4.22
N ALA A 66 2.90 18.07 3.68
CA ALA A 66 3.98 17.42 2.93
C ALA A 66 4.33 18.14 1.62
N ARG A 67 3.32 18.63 0.89
CA ARG A 67 3.50 19.49 -0.29
C ARG A 67 4.19 20.81 0.07
N ALA A 68 3.79 21.43 1.18
CA ALA A 68 4.42 22.68 1.63
C ALA A 68 5.89 22.48 1.99
N GLN A 69 6.23 21.37 2.66
CA GLN A 69 7.63 20.98 2.89
C GLN A 69 8.36 20.79 1.57
N ALA A 70 7.79 20.04 0.63
CA ALA A 70 8.47 19.79 -0.64
C ALA A 70 8.77 21.06 -1.44
N LEU A 71 7.85 22.04 -1.43
CA LEU A 71 8.00 23.31 -2.15
C LEU A 71 9.15 24.20 -1.63
N THR A 72 9.69 23.95 -0.44
CA THR A 72 10.89 24.67 0.05
C THR A 72 12.20 24.07 -0.46
N HIS A 73 12.14 22.93 -1.17
CA HIS A 73 13.29 22.20 -1.68
C HIS A 73 13.30 22.21 -3.22
N ALA A 74 13.90 23.26 -3.78
CA ALA A 74 14.06 23.41 -5.22
C ALA A 74 14.83 22.22 -5.85
N PRO A 75 14.61 21.92 -7.14
CA PRO A 75 15.34 20.87 -7.85
C PRO A 75 16.85 20.98 -7.63
N SER A 76 17.48 19.84 -7.33
CA SER A 76 18.95 19.79 -7.24
C SER A 76 19.58 19.99 -8.62
N THR A 77 20.85 20.39 -8.65
CA THR A 77 21.62 20.59 -9.89
C THR A 77 21.87 19.32 -10.70
N GLY A 78 21.53 18.15 -10.16
CA GLY A 78 21.78 16.84 -10.77
C GLY A 78 20.72 16.39 -11.79
N GLY A 79 19.68 17.20 -12.02
CA GLY A 79 18.57 16.80 -12.87
C GLY A 79 17.49 17.89 -13.01
N SER A 80 16.35 17.51 -13.59
CA SER A 80 15.26 18.45 -13.92
C SER A 80 14.24 18.68 -12.78
N GLY A 81 14.45 18.00 -11.66
CA GLY A 81 13.46 17.93 -10.57
C GLY A 81 12.32 16.95 -10.88
N ALA A 82 11.45 16.77 -9.88
CA ALA A 82 10.31 15.86 -9.95
C ALA A 82 9.02 16.60 -9.61
N SER A 83 7.91 16.16 -10.21
CA SER A 83 6.61 16.80 -10.07
C SER A 83 5.92 16.42 -8.76
N VAL A 84 5.12 17.33 -8.21
CA VAL A 84 4.23 17.07 -7.07
C VAL A 84 2.79 17.03 -7.56
N PHE A 85 2.03 16.01 -7.18
CA PHE A 85 0.65 15.84 -7.62
C PHE A 85 -0.21 17.06 -7.30
N GLY A 86 -1.02 17.45 -8.27
CA GLY A 86 -1.95 18.56 -8.20
C GLY A 86 -1.36 19.93 -8.59
N ILE A 87 -0.05 20.08 -8.69
CA ILE A 87 0.59 21.37 -8.99
C ILE A 87 1.63 21.27 -10.13
N SER A 88 2.11 22.42 -10.62
CA SER A 88 3.03 22.50 -11.76
C SER A 88 4.51 22.52 -11.37
N GLU A 89 4.79 22.92 -10.13
CA GLU A 89 6.12 23.13 -9.60
C GLU A 89 6.88 21.81 -9.47
N LYS A 90 8.18 21.86 -9.83
CA LYS A 90 9.12 20.76 -9.64
C LYS A 90 9.97 21.02 -8.40
N VAL A 91 10.28 19.94 -7.67
CA VAL A 91 11.08 19.95 -6.43
C VAL A 91 12.21 18.92 -6.54
N SER A 92 13.09 18.83 -5.54
CA SER A 92 14.09 17.75 -5.51
C SER A 92 13.42 16.37 -5.34
N PRO A 93 13.98 15.30 -5.94
CA PRO A 93 13.30 14.01 -6.09
C PRO A 93 12.92 13.35 -4.76
N GLU A 94 13.74 13.50 -3.73
CA GLU A 94 13.47 12.97 -2.39
C GLU A 94 12.26 13.67 -1.73
N TRP A 95 12.02 14.93 -2.06
CA TRP A 95 10.87 15.69 -1.56
C TRP A 95 9.61 15.52 -2.41
N ALA A 96 9.74 15.26 -3.71
CA ALA A 96 8.62 14.79 -4.53
C ALA A 96 8.17 13.39 -4.08
N ALA A 97 9.10 12.48 -3.83
CA ALA A 97 8.83 11.15 -3.27
C ALA A 97 8.07 11.25 -1.94
N TRP A 98 8.47 12.18 -1.08
CA TRP A 98 7.79 12.48 0.18
C TRP A 98 6.36 12.98 -0.03
N ALA A 99 6.17 14.06 -0.79
CA ALA A 99 4.84 14.67 -0.96
C ALA A 99 3.87 13.73 -1.68
N ASN A 100 4.32 13.08 -2.76
CA ASN A 100 3.47 12.17 -3.54
C ASN A 100 3.21 10.87 -2.77
N GLY A 101 4.19 10.36 -2.02
CA GLY A 101 4.00 9.19 -1.15
C GLY A 101 2.95 9.43 -0.08
N VAL A 102 2.95 10.60 0.57
CA VAL A 102 1.91 10.96 1.56
C VAL A 102 0.53 11.00 0.89
N ALA A 103 0.43 11.60 -0.30
CA ALA A 103 -0.84 11.69 -1.03
C ALA A 103 -1.40 10.32 -1.43
N VAL A 104 -0.55 9.42 -1.95
CA VAL A 104 -0.92 8.05 -2.32
C VAL A 104 -1.35 7.23 -1.10
N ARG A 105 -0.69 7.42 0.05
CA ARG A 105 -0.95 6.60 1.24
C ARG A 105 -2.13 7.06 2.08
N GLU A 106 -2.43 8.37 2.11
CA GLU A 106 -3.35 8.99 3.08
C GLU A 106 -4.70 8.27 3.20
N LEU A 107 -5.34 7.95 2.07
CA LEU A 107 -6.67 7.34 2.09
C LEU A 107 -6.65 5.83 2.32
N ASP A 108 -5.47 5.20 2.33
CA ASP A 108 -5.29 3.75 2.42
C ASP A 108 -6.04 3.01 1.31
N TYR A 109 -6.01 3.55 0.09
CA TYR A 109 -6.95 3.19 -0.97
C TYR A 109 -6.28 2.69 -2.25
N HIS A 110 -4.96 2.53 -2.24
CA HIS A 110 -4.23 1.86 -3.33
C HIS A 110 -4.02 0.38 -2.99
N ASP A 111 -3.23 -0.30 -3.81
CA ASP A 111 -3.05 -1.75 -3.70
C ASP A 111 -2.37 -2.22 -2.41
N THR A 112 -2.46 -3.52 -2.19
CA THR A 112 -1.90 -4.18 -1.01
C THR A 112 -1.55 -5.62 -1.32
N PHE A 113 -0.74 -6.21 -0.44
CA PHE A 113 -0.35 -7.61 -0.47
C PHE A 113 -0.18 -8.12 0.97
N LEU A 114 -0.71 -9.30 1.25
CA LEU A 114 -0.80 -9.94 2.57
C LEU A 114 -0.27 -11.37 2.44
N ALA A 115 0.73 -11.72 3.24
CA ALA A 115 1.29 -13.07 3.35
C ALA A 115 1.77 -13.27 4.80
N ALA A 116 3.06 -13.56 5.03
CA ALA A 116 3.62 -13.57 6.38
C ALA A 116 3.58 -12.16 7.01
N GLU A 117 3.82 -11.12 6.20
CA GLU A 117 3.61 -9.71 6.52
C GLU A 117 2.48 -9.09 5.66
N TYR A 118 2.12 -7.84 5.92
CA TYR A 118 1.22 -7.03 5.11
C TYR A 118 1.99 -5.86 4.51
N SER A 119 1.64 -5.44 3.30
CA SER A 119 2.33 -4.34 2.63
C SER A 119 1.41 -3.61 1.67
N HIS A 120 1.90 -2.46 1.23
CA HIS A 120 1.32 -1.70 0.14
C HIS A 120 2.39 -1.48 -0.94
N PRO A 121 2.53 -2.41 -1.88
CA PRO A 121 3.62 -2.34 -2.86
C PRO A 121 3.56 -1.12 -3.79
N GLY A 122 2.38 -0.51 -3.97
CA GLY A 122 2.21 0.76 -4.67
C GLY A 122 3.00 1.92 -4.08
N ASP A 123 3.38 1.86 -2.80
CA ASP A 123 4.24 2.85 -2.17
C ASP A 123 5.67 2.90 -2.80
N ASN A 124 6.07 1.91 -3.63
CA ASN A 124 7.31 1.99 -4.42
C ASN A 124 7.23 2.98 -5.58
N ILE A 125 6.03 3.28 -6.10
CA ILE A 125 5.88 4.08 -7.32
C ILE A 125 6.33 5.53 -7.12
N PRO A 126 5.91 6.25 -6.06
CA PRO A 126 6.31 7.65 -5.85
C PRO A 126 7.83 7.90 -5.83
N PRO A 127 8.66 7.15 -5.07
CA PRO A 127 10.11 7.40 -5.07
C PRO A 127 10.79 7.03 -6.40
N ILE A 128 10.36 5.94 -7.06
CA ILE A 128 10.95 5.51 -8.34
C ILE A 128 10.58 6.52 -9.43
N LEU A 129 9.32 6.95 -9.52
CA LEU A 129 8.87 7.96 -10.49
C LEU A 129 9.57 9.30 -10.27
N ALA A 130 9.74 9.74 -9.02
CA ALA A 130 10.43 10.99 -8.72
C ALA A 130 11.88 10.98 -9.21
N VAL A 131 12.62 9.89 -8.98
CA VAL A 131 13.98 9.74 -9.50
C VAL A 131 13.98 9.66 -11.04
N ALA A 132 13.03 8.96 -11.63
CA ALA A 132 12.91 8.82 -13.08
C ALA A 132 12.70 10.18 -13.76
N GLN A 133 11.78 11.01 -13.24
CA GLN A 133 11.55 12.37 -13.71
C GLN A 133 12.79 13.25 -13.54
N HIS A 134 13.44 13.18 -12.37
CA HIS A 134 14.61 13.99 -12.07
C HIS A 134 15.78 13.69 -13.03
N THR A 135 16.02 12.41 -13.30
CA THR A 135 17.14 11.94 -14.13
C THR A 135 16.84 11.89 -15.63
N GLY A 136 15.59 12.14 -16.02
CA GLY A 136 15.17 12.08 -17.42
C GLY A 136 15.12 10.65 -17.98
N ALA A 137 14.80 9.66 -17.14
CA ALA A 137 14.65 8.26 -17.54
C ALA A 137 13.45 8.07 -18.51
N SER A 138 13.44 6.96 -19.23
CA SER A 138 12.33 6.59 -20.12
C SER A 138 11.23 5.83 -19.39
N GLY A 139 10.07 5.69 -20.03
CA GLY A 139 8.98 4.84 -19.52
C GLY A 139 9.36 3.38 -19.37
N LYS A 140 10.23 2.85 -20.24
CA LYS A 140 10.76 1.48 -20.10
C LYS A 140 11.62 1.32 -18.85
N ASP A 141 12.46 2.31 -18.55
CA ASP A 141 13.28 2.30 -17.34
C ASP A 141 12.39 2.37 -16.09
N LEU A 142 11.34 3.20 -16.12
CA LEU A 142 10.35 3.29 -15.04
C LEU A 142 9.61 1.97 -14.82
N ILE A 143 9.15 1.31 -15.88
CA ILE A 143 8.50 0.00 -15.83
C ILE A 143 9.43 -1.03 -15.17
N ARG A 144 10.71 -1.09 -15.57
CA ARG A 144 11.69 -2.00 -14.98
C ARG A 144 11.92 -1.72 -13.50
N GLY A 145 12.06 -0.45 -13.12
CA GLY A 145 12.23 -0.02 -11.73
C GLY A 145 11.05 -0.43 -10.85
N ILE A 146 9.82 -0.15 -11.28
CA ILE A 146 8.60 -0.49 -10.55
C ILE A 146 8.46 -2.02 -10.43
N ALA A 147 8.71 -2.78 -11.50
CA ALA A 147 8.68 -4.24 -11.45
C ALA A 147 9.63 -4.80 -10.38
N THR A 148 10.87 -4.29 -10.30
CA THR A 148 11.82 -4.68 -9.25
C THR A 148 11.34 -4.30 -7.85
N GLY A 149 10.86 -3.07 -7.64
CA GLY A 149 10.38 -2.64 -6.32
C GLY A 149 9.26 -3.54 -5.80
N TYR A 150 8.29 -3.84 -6.66
CA TYR A 150 7.21 -4.77 -6.36
C TYR A 150 7.72 -6.19 -6.05
N GLU A 151 8.59 -6.74 -6.89
CA GLU A 151 9.17 -8.08 -6.70
C GLU A 151 9.80 -8.22 -5.32
N ILE A 152 10.75 -7.32 -5.02
CA ILE A 152 11.52 -7.39 -3.77
C ILE A 152 10.62 -7.23 -2.55
N GLN A 153 9.66 -6.29 -2.56
CA GLN A 153 8.80 -6.10 -1.40
C GLN A 153 7.88 -7.30 -1.18
N VAL A 154 7.24 -7.81 -2.24
CA VAL A 154 6.32 -8.95 -2.15
C VAL A 154 7.05 -10.20 -1.65
N ASP A 155 8.26 -10.45 -2.14
CA ASP A 155 9.08 -11.59 -1.74
C ASP A 155 9.55 -11.51 -0.28
N LEU A 156 9.96 -10.33 0.18
CA LEU A 156 10.25 -10.10 1.60
C LEU A 156 9.01 -10.32 2.46
N VAL A 157 7.84 -9.87 2.00
CA VAL A 157 6.55 -10.01 2.70
C VAL A 157 6.07 -11.46 2.76
N LYS A 158 6.36 -12.28 1.75
CA LYS A 158 6.10 -13.73 1.75
C LYS A 158 6.88 -14.47 2.85
N ALA A 159 8.05 -13.96 3.24
CA ALA A 159 8.99 -14.70 4.09
C ALA A 159 9.18 -14.14 5.51
N ILE A 160 9.23 -12.81 5.68
CA ILE A 160 9.67 -12.16 6.93
C ILE A 160 8.52 -11.35 7.52
N CYS A 161 7.89 -11.89 8.57
CA CYS A 161 6.87 -11.19 9.35
C CYS A 161 7.51 -10.18 10.32
N LEU A 162 7.23 -8.89 10.11
CA LEU A 162 7.64 -7.75 10.96
C LEU A 162 6.61 -7.48 12.06
N HIS A 163 5.34 -7.71 11.77
CA HIS A 163 4.19 -7.44 12.62
C HIS A 163 4.22 -8.22 13.92
N LYS A 164 4.68 -9.48 13.88
CA LYS A 164 4.88 -10.30 15.09
C LYS A 164 5.83 -9.64 16.09
N HIS A 165 6.75 -8.82 15.59
CA HIS A 165 7.78 -8.10 16.36
C HIS A 165 7.45 -6.64 16.62
N LYS A 166 6.23 -6.21 16.28
CA LYS A 166 5.79 -4.80 16.40
C LYS A 166 6.71 -3.84 15.63
N ILE A 167 7.27 -4.30 14.53
CA ILE A 167 7.96 -3.47 13.55
C ILE A 167 6.95 -3.04 12.48
N ASP A 168 7.08 -1.79 12.03
CA ASP A 168 6.23 -1.26 10.96
C ASP A 168 6.59 -1.94 9.63
N HIS A 169 5.57 -2.28 8.84
CA HIS A 169 5.75 -3.02 7.59
C HIS A 169 6.53 -2.25 6.52
N VAL A 170 6.67 -0.93 6.69
CA VAL A 170 7.49 -0.06 5.84
C VAL A 170 8.97 -0.43 5.85
N ALA A 171 9.44 -1.25 6.82
CA ALA A 171 10.83 -1.72 6.83
C ALA A 171 11.19 -2.55 5.58
N HIS A 172 10.22 -3.20 4.93
CA HIS A 172 10.42 -3.87 3.63
C HIS A 172 10.36 -2.91 2.43
N LEU A 173 9.81 -1.69 2.61
CA LEU A 173 9.68 -0.70 1.54
C LEU A 173 11.00 0.02 1.24
N GLY A 174 11.78 0.38 2.27
CA GLY A 174 13.10 1.00 2.08
C GLY A 174 14.04 0.21 1.14
N PRO A 175 14.32 -1.09 1.41
CA PRO A 175 15.18 -1.90 0.55
C PRO A 175 14.59 -2.17 -0.84
N SER A 176 13.27 -2.34 -0.96
CA SER A 176 12.62 -2.58 -2.26
C SER A 176 12.62 -1.34 -3.16
N ALA A 177 12.30 -0.17 -2.62
CA ALA A 177 12.38 1.09 -3.37
C ALA A 177 13.82 1.40 -3.79
N ALA A 178 14.81 1.12 -2.94
CA ALA A 178 16.23 1.28 -3.29
C ALA A 178 16.65 0.34 -4.44
N ALA A 179 16.20 -0.92 -4.43
CA ALA A 179 16.42 -1.87 -5.52
C ALA A 179 15.72 -1.43 -6.83
N GLY A 180 14.50 -0.91 -6.74
CA GLY A 180 13.75 -0.35 -7.86
C GLY A 180 14.44 0.86 -8.48
N ILE A 181 14.91 1.81 -7.67
CA ILE A 181 15.71 2.96 -8.11
C ILE A 181 17.02 2.49 -8.77
N GLY A 182 17.69 1.49 -8.17
CA GLY A 182 18.90 0.90 -8.74
C GLY A 182 18.68 0.30 -10.13
N THR A 183 17.56 -0.42 -10.30
CA THR A 183 17.16 -0.98 -11.61
C THR A 183 16.86 0.11 -12.62
N LEU A 184 16.06 1.11 -12.23
CA LEU A 184 15.69 2.26 -13.05
C LEU A 184 16.92 2.99 -13.61
N LEU A 185 17.94 3.19 -12.78
CA LEU A 185 19.15 3.92 -13.13
C LEU A 185 20.24 3.04 -13.77
N GLY A 186 20.03 1.72 -13.85
CA GLY A 186 21.04 0.78 -14.34
C GLY A 186 22.32 0.77 -13.50
N LEU A 187 22.20 0.92 -12.17
CA LEU A 187 23.34 0.95 -11.27
C LEU A 187 24.03 -0.42 -11.18
N ASP A 188 25.31 -0.41 -10.83
CA ASP A 188 26.04 -1.65 -10.58
C ASP A 188 25.59 -2.32 -9.28
N LEU A 189 25.86 -3.63 -9.19
CA LEU A 189 25.43 -4.48 -8.08
C LEU A 189 25.90 -3.94 -6.73
N GLU A 190 27.13 -3.44 -6.62
CA GLU A 190 27.67 -2.97 -5.35
C GLU A 190 26.94 -1.71 -4.88
N THR A 191 26.66 -0.79 -5.79
CA THR A 191 25.89 0.42 -5.48
C THR A 191 24.49 0.07 -4.97
N ILE A 192 23.79 -0.87 -5.63
CA ILE A 192 22.45 -1.31 -5.19
C ILE A 192 22.53 -2.03 -3.84
N PHE A 193 23.53 -2.89 -3.64
CA PHE A 193 23.76 -3.59 -2.37
C PHE A 193 23.92 -2.62 -1.20
N GLN A 194 24.70 -1.55 -1.35
CA GLN A 194 24.88 -0.53 -0.31
C GLN A 194 23.59 0.27 -0.07
N ALA A 195 22.84 0.62 -1.12
CA ALA A 195 21.58 1.34 -1.02
C ALA A 195 20.50 0.51 -0.30
N VAL A 196 20.36 -0.78 -0.63
CA VAL A 196 19.46 -1.73 0.03
C VAL A 196 19.78 -1.85 1.52
N GLY A 197 21.08 -1.96 1.86
CA GLY A 197 21.53 -2.04 3.24
C GLY A 197 21.17 -0.81 4.08
N GLN A 198 21.40 0.39 3.54
CA GLN A 198 20.99 1.63 4.21
C GLN A 198 19.47 1.75 4.28
N GLY A 199 18.77 1.46 3.19
CA GLY A 199 17.31 1.52 3.12
C GLY A 199 16.65 0.71 4.22
N LEU A 200 17.05 -0.54 4.43
CA LEU A 200 16.53 -1.34 5.55
C LEU A 200 16.91 -0.74 6.91
N HIS A 201 18.18 -0.39 7.10
CA HIS A 201 18.70 0.09 8.38
C HIS A 201 17.95 1.33 8.90
N THR A 202 17.65 2.28 8.01
CA THR A 202 17.07 3.59 8.39
C THR A 202 15.55 3.63 8.31
N THR A 203 14.89 2.57 7.84
CA THR A 203 13.41 2.51 7.70
C THR A 203 12.76 1.47 8.60
N THR A 204 13.54 0.81 9.46
CA THR A 204 13.02 -0.12 10.47
C THR A 204 12.58 0.66 11.71
N ALA A 205 11.27 0.87 11.84
CA ALA A 205 10.65 1.63 12.92
C ALA A 205 9.65 0.78 13.73
N THR A 206 9.32 1.22 14.93
CA THR A 206 8.26 0.59 15.73
C THR A 206 6.89 0.78 15.06
N ARG A 207 5.96 -0.15 15.33
CA ARG A 207 4.60 -0.12 14.81
C ARG A 207 3.64 0.77 15.63
N GLN A 208 4.17 1.63 16.51
CA GLN A 208 3.34 2.55 17.29
C GLN A 208 2.54 3.52 16.39
N SER A 209 3.03 3.75 15.17
CA SER A 209 2.34 4.46 14.08
C SER A 209 0.93 3.92 13.74
N ARG A 210 0.58 2.70 14.16
CA ARG A 210 -0.63 1.98 13.75
C ARG A 210 -1.42 1.38 14.93
N LYS A 211 -1.24 1.85 16.17
CA LYS A 211 -2.00 1.37 17.34
C LYS A 211 -2.35 2.52 18.29
N GLY A 212 -3.56 2.49 18.86
CA GLY A 212 -4.07 3.54 19.74
C GLY A 212 -4.65 4.71 18.94
N GLU A 213 -4.28 5.94 19.31
CA GLU A 213 -4.57 7.14 18.50
C GLU A 213 -3.69 7.12 17.24
N ILE A 214 -4.27 6.70 16.11
CA ILE A 214 -3.57 6.62 14.84
C ILE A 214 -3.35 8.04 14.31
N SER A 215 -2.13 8.55 14.47
CA SER A 215 -1.75 9.88 13.97
C SER A 215 -1.59 9.91 12.45
N THR A 216 -1.53 11.12 11.91
CA THR A 216 -1.21 11.39 10.49
C THR A 216 0.14 10.85 10.04
N TRP A 217 1.01 10.44 10.97
CA TRP A 217 2.26 9.73 10.64
C TRP A 217 2.02 8.42 9.88
N LYS A 218 0.85 7.79 10.01
CA LYS A 218 0.46 6.61 9.21
C LYS A 218 0.64 6.84 7.70
N ALA A 219 0.32 8.03 7.20
CA ALA A 219 0.49 8.41 5.80
C ALA A 219 1.93 8.76 5.44
N HIS A 220 2.68 9.30 6.40
CA HIS A 220 4.07 9.72 6.22
C HIS A 220 5.08 8.58 6.29
N ALA A 221 4.78 7.50 7.03
CA ALA A 221 5.71 6.40 7.24
C ALA A 221 6.23 5.76 5.93
N PRO A 222 5.40 5.39 4.93
CA PRO A 222 5.93 4.86 3.68
C PRO A 222 6.59 5.94 2.82
N ALA A 223 6.08 7.17 2.83
CA ALA A 223 6.71 8.29 2.14
C ALA A 223 8.13 8.58 2.68
N PHE A 224 8.33 8.41 3.99
CA PHE A 224 9.64 8.47 4.62
C PHE A 224 10.56 7.39 4.08
N ALA A 225 10.09 6.14 4.00
CA ALA A 225 10.88 5.04 3.47
C ALA A 225 11.28 5.26 2.00
N GLY A 226 10.35 5.76 1.17
CA GLY A 226 10.64 6.15 -0.20
C GLY A 226 11.68 7.28 -0.30
N LYS A 227 11.55 8.33 0.52
CA LYS A 227 12.54 9.41 0.62
C LYS A 227 13.92 8.89 1.02
N MET A 228 13.98 8.01 2.02
CA MET A 228 15.24 7.38 2.47
C MET A 228 15.86 6.48 1.40
N ALA A 229 15.05 5.81 0.56
CA ALA A 229 15.55 5.03 -0.56
C ALA A 229 16.23 5.90 -1.63
N VAL A 230 15.66 7.07 -1.93
CA VAL A 230 16.29 8.06 -2.84
C VAL A 230 17.65 8.53 -2.29
N GLU A 231 17.71 8.89 -1.01
CA GLU A 231 18.95 9.33 -0.37
C GLU A 231 19.97 8.20 -0.22
N ALA A 232 19.54 6.97 0.03
CA ALA A 232 20.40 5.80 0.10
C ALA A 232 21.04 5.51 -1.26
N ALA A 233 20.28 5.59 -2.35
CA ALA A 233 20.79 5.44 -3.71
C ALA A 233 21.80 6.56 -4.04
N ASP A 234 21.47 7.83 -3.81
CA ASP A 234 22.40 8.95 -4.06
C ASP A 234 23.70 8.81 -3.24
N ARG A 235 23.60 8.46 -1.95
CA ARG A 235 24.77 8.24 -1.10
C ARG A 235 25.63 7.08 -1.60
N ALA A 236 25.02 5.96 -2.00
CA ALA A 236 25.74 4.81 -2.53
C ALA A 236 26.42 5.12 -3.87
N MET A 237 25.76 5.87 -4.77
CA MET A 237 26.34 6.34 -6.05
C MET A 237 27.60 7.20 -5.84
N ARG A 238 27.76 7.82 -4.66
CA ARG A 238 28.96 8.56 -4.25
C ARG A 238 30.05 7.65 -3.63
N GLY A 239 29.93 6.34 -3.81
CA GLY A 239 30.88 5.33 -3.33
C GLY A 239 30.86 5.11 -1.82
N GLN A 240 29.78 5.51 -1.13
CA GLN A 240 29.67 5.34 0.31
C GLN A 240 29.04 3.98 0.66
N THR A 241 29.49 3.41 1.78
CA THR A 241 29.08 2.08 2.24
C THR A 241 28.07 2.14 3.39
N SER A 242 27.45 1.00 3.69
CA SER A 242 26.35 0.80 4.64
C SER A 242 26.67 -0.37 5.58
N PRO A 243 25.94 -0.55 6.71
CA PRO A 243 26.16 -1.67 7.61
C PRO A 243 25.96 -3.03 6.91
N VAL A 244 26.89 -3.97 7.10
CA VAL A 244 26.90 -5.29 6.45
C VAL A 244 27.40 -6.40 7.39
N PRO A 245 26.83 -7.62 7.34
CA PRO A 245 25.58 -7.98 6.66
C PRO A 245 24.35 -7.46 7.42
N ILE A 246 23.45 -6.74 6.73
CA ILE A 246 22.36 -6.02 7.40
C ILE A 246 21.24 -6.93 7.94
N TYR A 247 20.90 -8.01 7.22
CA TYR A 247 19.89 -8.97 7.66
C TYR A 247 20.54 -9.99 8.61
N GLU A 248 21.67 -10.55 8.20
CA GLU A 248 22.31 -11.72 8.81
C GLU A 248 23.30 -11.39 9.93
N GLY A 249 23.67 -10.14 10.14
CA GLY A 249 24.71 -9.77 11.10
C GLY A 249 24.33 -10.08 12.54
N GLU A 250 25.33 -10.33 13.38
CA GLU A 250 25.18 -10.50 14.84
C GLU A 250 24.45 -9.30 15.48
N ASP A 251 24.73 -8.09 14.97
CA ASP A 251 24.03 -6.85 15.33
C ASP A 251 23.04 -6.38 14.24
N GLY A 252 22.61 -7.30 13.38
CA GLY A 252 21.71 -7.05 12.24
C GLY A 252 20.23 -7.01 12.63
N VAL A 253 19.38 -6.71 11.65
CA VAL A 253 17.93 -6.56 11.84
C VAL A 253 17.30 -7.84 12.38
N ILE A 254 17.69 -9.01 11.84
CA ILE A 254 17.11 -10.28 12.30
C ILE A 254 17.45 -10.54 13.77
N ALA A 255 18.71 -10.35 14.15
CA ALA A 255 19.21 -10.70 15.46
C ALA A 255 18.60 -9.88 16.60
N TRP A 256 18.34 -8.59 16.37
CA TRP A 256 17.92 -7.67 17.45
C TRP A 256 16.51 -7.11 17.32
N MET A 257 15.95 -7.07 16.11
CA MET A 257 14.64 -6.49 15.87
C MET A 257 13.59 -7.53 15.53
N LEU A 258 13.99 -8.76 15.17
CA LEU A 258 13.07 -9.84 14.79
C LEU A 258 13.24 -11.09 15.68
N ASP A 259 13.37 -12.27 15.09
CA ASP A 259 13.32 -13.59 15.77
C ASP A 259 14.56 -13.94 16.61
N GLY A 260 15.57 -13.06 16.68
CA GLY A 260 16.75 -13.29 17.52
C GLY A 260 17.92 -13.98 16.82
N ALA A 261 18.96 -14.28 17.59
CA ALA A 261 20.24 -14.79 17.10
C ALA A 261 20.19 -16.22 16.50
N ASP A 262 19.13 -16.99 16.77
CA ASP A 262 18.95 -18.35 16.24
C ASP A 262 17.94 -18.40 15.06
N ALA A 263 17.49 -17.24 14.60
CA ALA A 263 16.46 -17.14 13.58
C ALA A 263 16.93 -17.62 12.20
N ALA A 264 16.00 -18.21 11.46
CA ALA A 264 16.16 -18.60 10.06
C ALA A 264 14.89 -18.34 9.26
N TYR A 265 15.04 -17.84 8.04
CA TYR A 265 13.98 -17.59 7.07
C TYR A 265 14.33 -18.21 5.72
N GLU A 266 13.32 -18.45 4.90
CA GLU A 266 13.46 -18.77 3.48
C GLU A 266 12.82 -17.65 2.65
N VAL A 267 13.63 -16.79 2.04
CA VAL A 267 13.12 -15.69 1.21
C VAL A 267 13.05 -16.17 -0.25
N PRO A 268 11.85 -16.23 -0.85
CA PRO A 268 11.74 -16.50 -2.28
C PRO A 268 12.32 -15.32 -3.06
N LEU A 269 13.13 -15.55 -4.08
CA LEU A 269 13.51 -14.54 -5.07
C LEU A 269 13.49 -15.18 -6.46
N PRO A 270 13.28 -14.41 -7.54
CA PRO A 270 13.38 -14.93 -8.89
C PRO A 270 14.79 -15.43 -9.20
N GLU A 271 14.86 -16.44 -10.05
CA GLU A 271 16.10 -16.91 -10.66
C GLU A 271 16.66 -15.91 -11.66
N ALA A 272 17.96 -15.98 -11.95
CA ALA A 272 18.55 -15.18 -13.01
C ALA A 272 17.85 -15.49 -14.36
N GLY A 273 17.32 -14.47 -15.01
CA GLY A 273 16.53 -14.56 -16.24
C GLY A 273 15.04 -14.87 -16.03
N GLU A 274 14.58 -15.05 -14.79
CA GLU A 274 13.15 -15.20 -14.48
C GLU A 274 12.47 -13.83 -14.38
N ALA A 275 11.30 -13.69 -15.02
CA ALA A 275 10.58 -12.43 -15.04
C ALA A 275 10.06 -12.04 -13.65
N LYS A 276 10.21 -10.76 -13.32
CA LYS A 276 9.68 -10.14 -12.10
C LYS A 276 8.16 -9.97 -12.24
N ARG A 277 7.39 -10.83 -11.60
CA ARG A 277 5.93 -10.98 -11.80
C ARG A 277 5.10 -10.73 -10.54
N ALA A 278 5.73 -10.45 -9.40
CA ALA A 278 5.02 -10.37 -8.12
C ALA A 278 3.95 -9.28 -8.03
N ILE A 279 3.99 -8.25 -8.89
CA ILE A 279 2.92 -7.26 -9.00
C ILE A 279 1.55 -7.87 -9.36
N LEU A 280 1.56 -9.02 -10.06
CA LEU A 280 0.34 -9.73 -10.43
C LEU A 280 -0.32 -10.44 -9.24
N ASP A 281 0.43 -10.64 -8.15
CA ASP A 281 -0.09 -11.21 -6.90
C ASP A 281 -0.74 -10.15 -6.00
N THR A 282 -0.57 -8.85 -6.31
CA THR A 282 -1.12 -7.75 -5.49
C THR A 282 -2.56 -7.42 -5.85
N TYR A 283 -3.28 -6.84 -4.91
CA TYR A 283 -4.72 -6.61 -5.03
C TYR A 283 -5.04 -5.15 -4.78
N THR A 284 -5.84 -4.55 -5.69
CA THR A 284 -6.36 -3.20 -5.48
C THR A 284 -7.46 -3.20 -4.42
N LYS A 285 -7.66 -2.05 -3.80
CA LYS A 285 -8.84 -1.76 -3.00
C LYS A 285 -9.88 -1.08 -3.88
N GLU A 286 -11.05 -1.66 -3.99
CA GLU A 286 -12.20 -1.00 -4.62
C GLU A 286 -12.87 -0.02 -3.68
N HIS A 287 -12.81 -0.29 -2.37
CA HIS A 287 -13.41 0.56 -1.34
C HIS A 287 -12.33 1.22 -0.48
N SER A 288 -12.51 2.48 -0.11
CA SER A 288 -11.62 3.16 0.84
C SER A 288 -11.92 2.56 2.21
N ALA A 289 -11.27 1.45 2.56
CA ALA A 289 -11.38 0.76 3.83
C ALA A 289 -10.12 -0.13 4.05
N GLU A 290 -9.91 -0.66 5.26
CA GLU A 290 -8.92 -1.71 5.49
C GLU A 290 -9.16 -2.89 4.51
N TYR A 291 -8.11 -3.57 4.05
CA TYR A 291 -8.27 -4.61 3.01
C TYR A 291 -9.16 -5.76 3.45
N GLN A 292 -9.06 -6.14 4.72
CA GLN A 292 -9.83 -7.18 5.36
C GLN A 292 -11.32 -6.82 5.43
N ALA A 293 -11.69 -5.56 5.19
CA ALA A 293 -13.06 -5.09 5.08
C ALA A 293 -13.66 -5.16 3.67
N GLN A 294 -12.84 -5.29 2.62
CA GLN A 294 -13.30 -5.19 1.23
C GLN A 294 -14.39 -6.21 0.90
N ALA A 295 -14.15 -7.48 1.22
CA ALA A 295 -15.10 -8.55 0.96
C ALA A 295 -16.42 -8.37 1.74
N TRP A 296 -16.34 -7.82 2.96
CA TRP A 296 -17.52 -7.54 3.78
C TRP A 296 -18.36 -6.39 3.23
N ILE A 297 -17.75 -5.38 2.61
CA ILE A 297 -18.48 -4.33 1.90
C ILE A 297 -19.24 -4.92 0.72
N ASP A 298 -18.59 -5.77 -0.09
CA ASP A 298 -19.24 -6.39 -1.25
C ASP A 298 -20.38 -7.32 -0.83
N LEU A 299 -20.18 -8.15 0.19
CA LEU A 299 -21.23 -9.03 0.73
C LEU A 299 -22.39 -8.21 1.33
N ALA A 300 -22.11 -7.16 2.09
CA ALA A 300 -23.14 -6.31 2.65
C ALA A 300 -23.98 -5.60 1.56
N ARG A 301 -23.34 -5.13 0.48
CA ARG A 301 -24.02 -4.53 -0.67
C ARG A 301 -24.90 -5.53 -1.42
N LYS A 302 -24.45 -6.78 -1.56
CA LYS A 302 -25.26 -7.87 -2.11
C LYS A 302 -26.49 -8.12 -1.23
N LEU A 303 -26.28 -8.26 0.08
CA LEU A 303 -27.35 -8.49 1.06
C LEU A 303 -28.34 -7.33 1.14
N HIS A 304 -27.91 -6.08 0.92
CA HIS A 304 -28.82 -4.94 0.80
C HIS A 304 -29.86 -5.14 -0.32
N GLY A 305 -29.41 -5.64 -1.48
CA GLY A 305 -30.27 -5.87 -2.63
C GLY A 305 -31.17 -7.11 -2.49
N GLU A 306 -30.66 -8.18 -1.88
CA GLU A 306 -31.37 -9.45 -1.73
C GLU A 306 -32.31 -9.48 -0.50
N HIS A 307 -31.91 -8.79 0.58
CA HIS A 307 -32.55 -8.79 1.90
C HIS A 307 -32.66 -7.37 2.49
N PRO A 308 -33.39 -6.45 1.83
CA PRO A 308 -33.52 -5.06 2.30
C PRO A 308 -34.12 -4.95 3.70
N GLU A 309 -34.88 -5.94 4.16
CA GLU A 309 -35.41 -6.02 5.53
C GLU A 309 -34.32 -6.08 6.60
N ALA A 310 -33.14 -6.60 6.28
CA ALA A 310 -31.99 -6.72 7.18
C ALA A 310 -31.27 -5.38 7.43
N ALA A 311 -31.57 -4.34 6.63
CA ALA A 311 -31.02 -3.00 6.82
C ALA A 311 -31.71 -2.19 7.93
N ASP A 312 -32.94 -2.57 8.31
CA ASP A 312 -33.66 -1.91 9.41
C ASP A 312 -33.32 -2.60 10.74
N PRO A 313 -32.66 -1.91 11.70
CA PRO A 313 -32.34 -2.49 13.00
C PRO A 313 -33.56 -3.06 13.73
N LYS A 314 -34.78 -2.55 13.50
CA LYS A 314 -36.00 -3.04 14.17
C LYS A 314 -36.35 -4.48 13.77
N ASN A 315 -35.84 -4.96 12.64
CA ASN A 315 -36.06 -6.33 12.19
C ASN A 315 -34.94 -7.27 12.67
N VAL A 316 -33.78 -6.73 13.06
CA VAL A 316 -32.58 -7.51 13.35
C VAL A 316 -32.42 -7.74 14.85
N ALA A 317 -32.24 -9.00 15.23
CA ALA A 317 -31.89 -9.41 16.58
C ALA A 317 -30.36 -9.40 16.79
N SER A 318 -29.60 -9.97 15.85
CA SER A 318 -28.14 -10.01 15.90
C SER A 318 -27.52 -10.26 14.53
N VAL A 319 -26.26 -9.85 14.36
CA VAL A 319 -25.43 -10.14 13.19
C VAL A 319 -24.10 -10.73 13.66
N LEU A 320 -23.79 -11.95 13.23
CA LEU A 320 -22.53 -12.63 13.54
C LEU A 320 -21.70 -12.81 12.28
N ILE A 321 -20.48 -12.27 12.28
CA ILE A 321 -19.50 -12.44 11.21
C ILE A 321 -18.43 -13.45 11.66
N LYS A 322 -18.31 -14.59 11.00
CA LYS A 322 -17.26 -15.59 11.23
C LYS A 322 -16.14 -15.38 10.23
N THR A 323 -14.92 -15.15 10.70
CA THR A 323 -13.80 -14.70 9.87
C THR A 323 -12.44 -15.14 10.43
N SER A 324 -11.35 -14.75 9.77
CA SER A 324 -9.99 -15.08 10.22
C SER A 324 -9.59 -14.36 11.52
N HIS A 325 -8.59 -14.91 12.19
CA HIS A 325 -7.92 -14.31 13.36
C HIS A 325 -7.60 -12.84 13.13
N HIS A 326 -7.01 -12.51 11.97
CA HIS A 326 -6.61 -11.14 11.67
C HIS A 326 -7.82 -10.22 11.68
N THR A 327 -8.86 -10.53 10.91
CA THR A 327 -10.06 -9.71 10.83
C THR A 327 -10.71 -9.56 12.21
N HIS A 328 -10.87 -10.66 12.96
CA HIS A 328 -11.50 -10.64 14.29
C HIS A 328 -10.73 -9.77 15.31
N TYR A 329 -9.42 -9.94 15.42
CA TYR A 329 -8.60 -9.26 16.43
C TYR A 329 -8.06 -7.89 16.00
N VAL A 330 -8.02 -7.58 14.70
CA VAL A 330 -7.48 -6.30 14.19
C VAL A 330 -8.56 -5.31 13.85
N ILE A 331 -9.71 -5.71 13.31
CA ILE A 331 -10.81 -4.81 12.91
C ILE A 331 -12.21 -5.23 13.37
N GLY A 332 -12.35 -6.42 13.92
CA GLY A 332 -13.58 -6.93 14.50
C GLY A 332 -13.73 -6.62 15.99
N SER A 333 -14.76 -7.24 16.58
CA SER A 333 -15.08 -7.16 18.00
C SER A 333 -14.00 -7.74 18.91
N GLY A 334 -13.19 -8.69 18.40
CA GLY A 334 -12.08 -9.30 19.15
C GLY A 334 -10.94 -8.35 19.48
N ALA A 335 -10.86 -7.20 18.79
CA ALA A 335 -9.88 -6.16 19.11
C ALA A 335 -10.07 -5.56 20.51
N ASN A 336 -11.29 -5.66 21.08
CA ASN A 336 -11.67 -5.05 22.36
C ASN A 336 -11.40 -3.53 22.44
N ASP A 337 -11.44 -2.85 21.29
CA ASP A 337 -11.27 -1.41 21.14
C ASP A 337 -12.67 -0.74 21.10
N PRO A 338 -13.16 -0.09 22.18
CA PRO A 338 -14.52 0.46 22.23
C PRO A 338 -14.76 1.56 21.20
N GLN A 339 -13.72 2.26 20.76
CA GLN A 339 -13.79 3.30 19.72
C GLN A 339 -14.30 2.74 18.37
N LYS A 340 -14.21 1.43 18.14
CA LYS A 340 -14.79 0.78 16.95
C LYS A 340 -16.30 0.61 16.99
N TYR A 341 -16.93 1.04 18.08
CA TYR A 341 -18.37 1.11 18.27
C TYR A 341 -18.82 2.53 18.65
N ASP A 342 -17.95 3.53 18.47
CA ASP A 342 -18.21 4.92 18.86
C ASP A 342 -18.56 5.76 17.62
N PRO A 343 -19.77 6.33 17.52
CA PRO A 343 -20.18 7.17 16.38
C PRO A 343 -19.41 8.50 16.27
N THR A 344 -18.62 8.86 17.28
CA THR A 344 -17.75 10.04 17.28
C THR A 344 -16.28 9.72 16.96
N ALA A 345 -15.97 8.45 16.68
CA ALA A 345 -14.63 8.03 16.32
C ALA A 345 -14.13 8.70 15.04
N SER A 346 -12.80 8.83 14.94
CA SER A 346 -12.14 9.36 13.75
C SER A 346 -12.42 8.50 12.51
N ARG A 347 -12.29 9.08 11.31
CA ARG A 347 -12.33 8.32 10.05
C ARG A 347 -11.35 7.16 10.09
N GLU A 348 -10.14 7.40 10.59
CA GLU A 348 -9.06 6.43 10.67
C GLU A 348 -9.45 5.23 11.56
N THR A 349 -10.28 5.46 12.59
CA THR A 349 -10.85 4.40 13.43
C THR A 349 -12.00 3.67 12.73
N LEU A 350 -12.93 4.40 12.10
CA LEU A 350 -14.10 3.80 11.40
C LEU A 350 -13.68 2.96 10.19
N ASP A 351 -12.61 3.35 9.50
CA ASP A 351 -11.92 2.59 8.44
C ASP A 351 -11.42 1.21 8.93
N HIS A 352 -11.25 1.03 10.24
CA HIS A 352 -10.76 -0.20 10.87
C HIS A 352 -11.84 -0.82 11.79
N SER A 353 -13.12 -0.59 11.51
CA SER A 353 -14.26 -1.18 12.24
C SER A 353 -15.15 -1.98 11.30
N ILE A 354 -14.97 -3.32 11.27
CA ILE A 354 -15.86 -4.22 10.53
C ILE A 354 -17.33 -4.06 10.92
N PRO A 355 -17.68 -3.95 12.22
CA PRO A 355 -19.06 -3.72 12.63
C PRO A 355 -19.68 -2.48 11.99
N TYR A 356 -18.94 -1.36 11.93
CA TYR A 356 -19.38 -0.14 11.28
C TYR A 356 -19.50 -0.31 9.77
N ILE A 357 -18.44 -0.83 9.15
CA ILE A 357 -18.30 -0.95 7.70
C ILE A 357 -19.41 -1.83 7.12
N PHE A 358 -19.60 -3.02 7.70
CA PHE A 358 -20.65 -3.94 7.29
C PHE A 358 -22.04 -3.30 7.43
N THR A 359 -22.28 -2.60 8.55
CA THR A 359 -23.58 -1.95 8.81
C THR A 359 -23.90 -0.86 7.79
N VAL A 360 -22.95 0.06 7.53
CA VAL A 360 -23.18 1.17 6.60
C VAL A 360 -23.33 0.65 5.17
N ALA A 361 -22.49 -0.31 4.75
CA ALA A 361 -22.61 -0.93 3.43
C ALA A 361 -23.94 -1.69 3.24
N LEU A 362 -24.42 -2.37 4.28
CA LEU A 362 -25.71 -3.08 4.28
C LEU A 362 -26.89 -2.10 4.22
N GLN A 363 -26.81 -0.96 4.90
CA GLN A 363 -27.89 0.03 4.91
C GLN A 363 -27.96 0.84 3.62
N ASP A 364 -26.81 1.22 3.07
CA ASP A 364 -26.75 2.14 1.94
C ASP A 364 -26.69 1.41 0.59
N GLY A 365 -26.35 0.12 0.57
CA GLY A 365 -26.09 -0.63 -0.66
C GLY A 365 -24.87 -0.12 -1.44
N ALA A 366 -24.08 0.75 -0.83
CA ALA A 366 -22.92 1.42 -1.42
C ALA A 366 -21.87 1.75 -0.36
N TRP A 367 -20.66 2.07 -0.81
CA TRP A 367 -19.57 2.56 0.03
C TRP A 367 -18.86 3.71 -0.68
N HIS A 368 -18.80 4.88 -0.04
CA HIS A 368 -18.14 6.06 -0.59
C HIS A 368 -17.04 6.55 0.36
N HIS A 369 -15.87 6.88 -0.21
CA HIS A 369 -14.65 7.19 0.55
C HIS A 369 -14.75 8.42 1.47
N VAL A 370 -15.75 9.28 1.28
CA VAL A 370 -16.05 10.44 2.13
C VAL A 370 -17.39 10.27 2.84
N ASP A 371 -18.47 10.06 2.07
CA ASP A 371 -19.83 10.16 2.63
C ASP A 371 -20.13 9.05 3.63
N SER A 372 -19.59 7.84 3.41
CA SER A 372 -19.72 6.72 4.33
C SER A 372 -18.99 6.94 5.65
N TYR A 373 -18.18 7.99 5.79
CA TYR A 373 -17.49 8.36 7.02
C TYR A 373 -17.93 9.70 7.61
N SER A 374 -18.89 10.38 6.98
CA SER A 374 -19.35 11.69 7.47
C SER A 374 -19.93 11.57 8.89
N PRO A 375 -19.69 12.55 9.78
CA PRO A 375 -20.25 12.54 11.13
C PRO A 375 -21.78 12.38 11.13
N GLU A 376 -22.46 12.99 10.16
CA GLU A 376 -23.90 12.89 9.98
C GLU A 376 -24.34 11.46 9.64
N ARG A 377 -23.57 10.76 8.78
CA ARG A 377 -23.85 9.37 8.43
C ARG A 377 -23.56 8.42 9.58
N ALA A 378 -22.42 8.59 10.26
CA ALA A 378 -21.98 7.72 11.34
C ALA A 378 -22.88 7.82 12.59
N SER A 379 -23.44 9.00 12.85
CA SER A 379 -24.27 9.28 14.04
C SER A 379 -25.77 9.00 13.86
N ARG A 380 -26.19 8.48 12.70
CA ARG A 380 -27.58 8.07 12.47
C ARG A 380 -28.02 7.05 13.53
N ALA A 381 -29.14 7.32 14.21
CA ALA A 381 -29.61 6.50 15.32
C ALA A 381 -29.89 5.04 14.93
N ASP A 382 -30.46 4.82 13.73
CA ASP A 382 -30.71 3.49 13.19
C ASP A 382 -29.42 2.74 12.82
N THR A 383 -28.41 3.45 12.31
CA THR A 383 -27.08 2.89 12.07
C THR A 383 -26.39 2.48 13.35
N VAL A 384 -26.37 3.35 14.36
CA VAL A 384 -25.77 3.04 15.66
C VAL A 384 -26.45 1.82 16.29
N GLU A 385 -27.78 1.76 16.25
CA GLU A 385 -28.52 0.59 16.75
C GLU A 385 -28.12 -0.71 16.03
N LEU A 386 -28.06 -0.72 14.70
CA LEU A 386 -27.69 -1.92 13.94
C LEU A 386 -26.22 -2.29 14.13
N TRP A 387 -25.33 -1.30 14.14
CA TRP A 387 -23.89 -1.46 14.34
C TRP A 387 -23.58 -2.16 15.66
N HIS A 388 -24.26 -1.79 16.75
CA HIS A 388 -24.10 -2.46 18.04
C HIS A 388 -24.62 -3.91 18.07
N LYS A 389 -25.35 -4.37 17.05
CA LYS A 389 -25.78 -5.76 16.90
C LYS A 389 -24.79 -6.62 16.11
N VAL A 390 -23.75 -6.02 15.52
CA VAL A 390 -22.73 -6.73 14.74
C VAL A 390 -21.57 -7.16 15.63
N THR A 391 -21.34 -8.47 15.68
CA THR A 391 -20.20 -9.09 16.35
C THR A 391 -19.39 -9.93 15.36
N THR A 392 -18.14 -10.20 15.71
CA THR A 392 -17.25 -11.07 14.93
C THR A 392 -16.76 -12.23 15.78
N GLU A 393 -16.46 -13.36 15.15
CA GLU A 393 -15.88 -14.55 15.76
C GLU A 393 -14.74 -15.08 14.87
N GLU A 394 -13.66 -15.57 15.48
CA GLU A 394 -12.62 -16.29 14.73
C GLU A 394 -13.12 -17.69 14.37
N ASP A 395 -12.98 -18.03 13.09
CA ASP A 395 -13.11 -19.38 12.57
C ASP A 395 -11.74 -19.87 12.07
N LEU A 396 -11.32 -21.04 12.56
CA LEU A 396 -9.99 -21.59 12.30
C LEU A 396 -9.78 -21.94 10.82
N GLU A 397 -10.83 -22.28 10.07
CA GLU A 397 -10.70 -22.56 8.63
C GLU A 397 -10.48 -21.26 7.86
N TRP A 398 -11.19 -20.18 8.20
CA TRP A 398 -10.95 -18.86 7.61
C TRP A 398 -9.54 -18.32 7.98
N THR A 399 -9.05 -18.57 9.19
CA THR A 399 -7.66 -18.28 9.59
C THR A 399 -6.64 -19.06 8.75
N ARG A 400 -6.87 -20.37 8.55
CA ARG A 400 -5.98 -21.21 7.73
C ARG A 400 -5.89 -20.69 6.29
N ARG A 401 -7.04 -20.40 5.68
CA ARG A 401 -7.13 -19.86 4.31
C ARG A 401 -6.47 -18.48 4.18
N TYR A 402 -6.60 -17.62 5.19
CA TYR A 402 -5.94 -16.31 5.23
C TYR A 402 -4.42 -16.40 5.10
N HIS A 403 -3.81 -17.40 5.75
CA HIS A 403 -2.36 -17.62 5.72
C HIS A 403 -1.87 -18.50 4.58
N SER A 404 -2.76 -18.99 3.71
CA SER A 404 -2.36 -19.84 2.60
C SER A 404 -1.52 -19.06 1.59
N LEU A 405 -0.40 -19.67 1.18
CA LEU A 405 0.37 -19.23 0.01
C LEU A 405 -0.19 -19.84 -1.28
N ASP A 406 -1.07 -20.83 -1.19
CA ASP A 406 -1.84 -21.30 -2.33
C ASP A 406 -2.95 -20.29 -2.64
N ILE A 407 -2.78 -19.61 -3.77
CA ILE A 407 -3.72 -18.62 -4.30
C ILE A 407 -5.12 -19.23 -4.41
N ALA A 408 -5.27 -20.50 -4.77
CA ALA A 408 -6.57 -21.14 -4.93
C ALA A 408 -7.35 -21.30 -3.61
N GLU A 409 -6.65 -21.32 -2.48
CA GLU A 409 -7.28 -21.45 -1.15
C GLU A 409 -7.40 -20.11 -0.42
N LYS A 410 -6.61 -19.12 -0.84
CA LYS A 410 -6.44 -17.84 -0.15
C LYS A 410 -7.77 -17.11 -0.01
N ALA A 411 -8.08 -16.68 1.21
CA ALA A 411 -9.32 -15.98 1.50
C ALA A 411 -9.10 -14.88 2.54
N PHE A 412 -9.83 -13.78 2.38
CA PHE A 412 -9.79 -12.62 3.27
C PHE A 412 -11.18 -12.25 3.83
N GLY A 413 -12.24 -12.94 3.40
CA GLY A 413 -13.60 -12.75 3.89
C GLY A 413 -14.00 -13.74 4.98
N GLY A 414 -15.18 -14.35 4.80
CA GLY A 414 -15.79 -15.27 5.75
C GLY A 414 -17.28 -15.47 5.49
N SER A 415 -18.03 -15.84 6.53
CA SER A 415 -19.49 -15.98 6.49
C SER A 415 -20.20 -15.02 7.44
N VAL A 416 -21.42 -14.61 7.11
CA VAL A 416 -22.28 -13.81 7.99
C VAL A 416 -23.60 -14.52 8.26
N GLU A 417 -24.08 -14.40 9.50
CA GLU A 417 -25.40 -14.87 9.96
C GLU A 417 -26.17 -13.67 10.52
N ILE A 418 -27.25 -13.27 9.85
CA ILE A 418 -28.17 -12.22 10.33
C ILE A 418 -29.43 -12.89 10.87
N THR A 419 -29.63 -12.82 12.19
CA THR A 419 -30.84 -13.33 12.84
C THR A 419 -31.86 -12.21 12.96
N LEU A 420 -33.04 -12.40 12.38
CA LEU A 420 -34.18 -11.48 12.48
C LEU A 420 -34.98 -11.74 13.76
N ASN A 421 -35.78 -10.76 14.17
CA ASN A 421 -36.60 -10.80 15.38
C ASN A 421 -37.75 -11.83 15.30
N ASP A 422 -38.11 -12.29 14.11
CA ASP A 422 -39.09 -13.37 13.89
C ASP A 422 -38.47 -14.78 13.94
N GLY A 423 -37.15 -14.87 14.11
CA GLY A 423 -36.38 -16.12 14.15
C GLY A 423 -35.81 -16.57 12.81
N THR A 424 -36.09 -15.85 11.71
CA THR A 424 -35.46 -16.11 10.41
C THR A 424 -33.95 -15.85 10.50
N VAL A 425 -33.15 -16.71 9.86
CA VAL A 425 -31.69 -16.54 9.78
C VAL A 425 -31.30 -16.44 8.31
N ILE A 426 -30.70 -15.30 7.94
CA ILE A 426 -30.10 -15.06 6.63
C ILE A 426 -28.61 -15.40 6.74
N THR A 427 -28.11 -16.25 5.85
CA THR A 427 -26.72 -16.69 5.83
C THR A 427 -26.11 -16.52 4.46
N ASP A 428 -24.90 -15.97 4.38
CA ASP A 428 -24.14 -15.87 3.14
C ASP A 428 -22.63 -15.82 3.42
N GLU A 429 -21.80 -16.05 2.41
CA GLU A 429 -20.35 -16.06 2.54
C GLU A 429 -19.63 -15.45 1.34
N ILE A 430 -18.41 -14.98 1.58
CA ILE A 430 -17.52 -14.45 0.54
C ILE A 430 -16.07 -14.77 0.89
N ALA A 431 -15.32 -15.33 -0.06
CA ALA A 431 -13.92 -15.69 0.18
C ALA A 431 -12.97 -14.50 -0.01
N VAL A 432 -13.17 -13.71 -1.06
CA VAL A 432 -12.33 -12.55 -1.43
C VAL A 432 -13.22 -11.45 -1.98
N ALA A 433 -12.75 -10.20 -1.89
CA ALA A 433 -13.46 -9.05 -2.47
C ALA A 433 -13.66 -9.20 -3.97
N ASP A 434 -14.69 -8.55 -4.52
CA ASP A 434 -15.03 -8.65 -5.93
C ASP A 434 -13.85 -8.25 -6.83
N ALA A 435 -13.16 -7.16 -6.44
CA ALA A 435 -12.02 -6.60 -7.16
C ALA A 435 -10.72 -7.40 -7.06
N HIS A 436 -10.64 -8.39 -6.17
CA HIS A 436 -9.46 -9.25 -6.03
C HIS A 436 -9.19 -10.02 -7.34
N PRO A 437 -7.94 -10.39 -7.68
CA PRO A 437 -7.64 -11.23 -8.86
C PRO A 437 -8.43 -12.54 -8.97
N LEU A 438 -8.96 -13.04 -7.84
CA LEU A 438 -9.80 -14.24 -7.73
C LEU A 438 -11.28 -13.94 -7.43
N GLY A 439 -11.65 -12.66 -7.36
CA GLY A 439 -13.00 -12.23 -7.03
C GLY A 439 -13.97 -12.37 -8.20
N ALA A 440 -15.23 -11.99 -7.97
CA ALA A 440 -16.27 -12.07 -8.99
C ALA A 440 -16.09 -11.06 -10.13
N ARG A 441 -15.37 -9.94 -9.87
CA ARG A 441 -15.08 -8.89 -10.84
C ARG A 441 -13.66 -8.35 -10.63
N PRO A 442 -12.62 -9.14 -10.97
CA PRO A 442 -11.24 -8.69 -10.87
C PRO A 442 -11.06 -7.37 -11.62
N PHE A 443 -10.35 -6.42 -11.01
CA PHE A 443 -10.12 -5.14 -11.66
C PHE A 443 -9.24 -5.30 -12.90
N ALA A 444 -9.75 -4.84 -14.03
CA ALA A 444 -8.99 -4.56 -15.25
C ALA A 444 -8.94 -3.04 -15.49
N ARG A 445 -8.26 -2.63 -16.57
CA ARG A 445 -8.02 -1.21 -16.92
C ARG A 445 -9.25 -0.32 -16.77
N ASP A 446 -10.41 -0.76 -17.29
CA ASP A 446 -11.65 0.02 -17.24
C ASP A 446 -12.09 0.33 -15.81
N GLN A 447 -11.90 -0.60 -14.87
CA GLN A 447 -12.24 -0.38 -13.46
C GLN A 447 -11.28 0.61 -12.80
N TYR A 448 -9.98 0.56 -13.11
CA TYR A 448 -9.01 1.56 -12.65
C TYR A 448 -9.32 2.96 -13.20
N ILE A 449 -9.64 3.07 -14.49
CA ILE A 449 -10.03 4.33 -15.12
C ILE A 449 -11.33 4.87 -14.49
N ASN A 450 -12.33 4.00 -14.27
CA ASN A 450 -13.58 4.41 -13.63
C ASN A 450 -13.36 4.90 -12.20
N LYS A 451 -12.52 4.19 -11.42
CA LYS A 451 -12.10 4.64 -10.08
C LYS A 451 -11.43 6.00 -10.16
N PHE A 452 -10.53 6.21 -11.12
CA PHE A 452 -9.85 7.48 -11.31
C PHE A 452 -10.79 8.63 -11.58
N ARG A 453 -11.70 8.49 -12.55
CA ARG A 453 -12.70 9.52 -12.87
C ARG A 453 -13.58 9.86 -11.67
N THR A 454 -14.01 8.82 -10.95
CA THR A 454 -14.84 8.99 -9.73
C THR A 454 -14.09 9.80 -8.68
N LEU A 455 -12.83 9.46 -8.41
CA LEU A 455 -12.01 10.12 -7.38
C LEU A 455 -11.50 11.51 -7.79
N ALA A 456 -11.39 11.78 -9.09
CA ALA A 456 -10.97 13.08 -9.62
C ALA A 456 -12.13 14.08 -9.83
N THR A 457 -13.39 13.63 -9.69
CA THR A 457 -14.57 14.46 -9.92
C THR A 457 -14.54 15.74 -9.08
N GLY A 458 -14.61 16.89 -9.75
CA GLY A 458 -14.59 18.22 -9.10
C GLY A 458 -13.24 18.67 -8.58
N LEU A 459 -12.19 17.85 -8.71
CA LEU A 459 -10.82 18.17 -8.31
C LEU A 459 -9.89 18.41 -9.50
N VAL A 460 -10.20 17.80 -10.65
CA VAL A 460 -9.42 17.88 -11.89
C VAL A 460 -10.38 18.06 -13.07
N ASP A 461 -9.96 18.84 -14.06
CA ASP A 461 -10.71 19.00 -15.31
C ASP A 461 -10.71 17.70 -16.13
N GLU A 462 -11.84 17.34 -16.75
CA GLU A 462 -11.96 16.10 -17.54
C GLU A 462 -10.90 15.98 -18.64
N ALA A 463 -10.50 17.10 -19.27
CA ALA A 463 -9.45 17.10 -20.29
C ALA A 463 -8.07 16.72 -19.73
N GLU A 464 -7.79 17.09 -18.48
CA GLU A 464 -6.54 16.73 -17.79
C GLU A 464 -6.57 15.27 -17.32
N ILE A 465 -7.72 14.76 -16.89
CA ILE A 465 -7.94 13.33 -16.63
C ILE A 465 -7.65 12.51 -17.89
N ASP A 466 -8.22 12.90 -19.03
CA ASP A 466 -8.03 12.22 -20.32
C ASP A 466 -6.56 12.26 -20.76
N ARG A 467 -5.88 13.41 -20.59
CA ARG A 467 -4.45 13.56 -20.91
C ARG A 467 -3.60 12.63 -20.04
N PHE A 468 -3.84 12.60 -18.72
CA PHE A 468 -3.10 11.73 -17.81
C PHE A 468 -3.30 10.25 -18.16
N ILE A 469 -4.55 9.82 -18.39
CA ILE A 469 -4.85 8.44 -18.80
C ILE A 469 -4.06 8.12 -20.06
N ALA A 470 -4.18 8.93 -21.12
CA ALA A 470 -3.47 8.69 -22.37
C ALA A 470 -1.94 8.58 -22.18
N ALA A 471 -1.34 9.40 -21.32
CA ALA A 471 0.08 9.30 -20.99
C ALA A 471 0.42 8.00 -20.26
N ALA A 472 -0.40 7.59 -19.28
CA ALA A 472 -0.22 6.34 -18.55
C ALA A 472 -0.40 5.11 -19.47
N GLU A 473 -1.39 5.10 -20.35
CA GLU A 473 -1.59 4.01 -21.32
C GLU A 473 -0.43 3.91 -22.32
N ASN A 474 0.20 5.05 -22.63
CA ASN A 474 1.36 5.14 -23.51
C ASN A 474 2.71 5.00 -22.76
N LEU A 475 2.70 4.60 -21.49
CA LEU A 475 3.88 4.59 -20.61
C LEU A 475 5.12 3.98 -21.26
N GLU A 476 5.00 2.80 -21.88
CA GLU A 476 6.14 2.09 -22.48
C GLU A 476 6.84 2.90 -23.60
N ASN A 477 6.11 3.81 -24.24
CA ASN A 477 6.62 4.61 -25.35
C ASN A 477 7.06 6.01 -24.92
N LEU A 478 6.89 6.39 -23.66
CA LEU A 478 7.38 7.67 -23.15
C LEU A 478 8.92 7.69 -23.19
N GLY A 479 9.46 8.66 -23.91
CA GLY A 479 10.90 8.88 -24.04
C GLY A 479 11.53 9.50 -22.80
N ALA A 480 12.85 9.65 -22.87
CA ALA A 480 13.63 10.36 -21.86
C ALA A 480 13.11 11.79 -21.68
N GLY A 481 12.79 12.16 -20.43
CA GLY A 481 12.28 13.50 -20.11
C GLY A 481 10.78 13.71 -20.37
N GLU A 482 10.04 12.68 -20.78
CA GLU A 482 8.59 12.76 -21.04
C GLU A 482 7.74 12.27 -19.86
N LEU A 483 8.36 11.81 -18.77
CA LEU A 483 7.68 11.26 -17.59
C LEU A 483 6.99 12.30 -16.71
N ASP A 484 7.17 13.60 -16.96
CA ASP A 484 6.38 14.65 -16.32
C ASP A 484 4.92 14.68 -16.80
N GLN A 485 4.62 14.00 -17.91
CA GLN A 485 3.24 13.70 -18.33
C GLN A 485 2.50 12.78 -17.35
N LEU A 486 3.21 12.06 -16.48
CA LEU A 486 2.63 11.25 -15.39
C LEU A 486 2.38 12.08 -14.12
N ASN A 487 2.52 13.40 -14.18
CA ASN A 487 1.91 14.29 -13.20
C ASN A 487 0.46 14.58 -13.58
N ILE A 488 -0.37 14.95 -12.61
CA ILE A 488 -1.74 15.42 -12.83
C ILE A 488 -1.92 16.76 -12.13
N GLN A 489 -2.51 17.73 -12.82
CA GLN A 489 -2.79 19.06 -12.27
C GLN A 489 -4.20 19.14 -11.70
N ALA A 490 -4.35 19.77 -10.54
CA ALA A 490 -5.68 20.07 -10.00
C ALA A 490 -6.32 21.22 -10.79
N ALA A 491 -7.64 21.26 -10.83
CA ALA A 491 -8.37 22.37 -11.43
C ALA A 491 -8.09 23.69 -10.69
N ASP A 492 -8.24 24.81 -11.40
CA ASP A 492 -7.99 26.14 -10.86
C ASP A 492 -8.78 26.39 -9.56
N GLY A 493 -8.07 26.82 -8.52
CA GLY A 493 -8.67 27.13 -7.22
C GLY A 493 -8.87 25.93 -6.29
N VAL A 494 -8.64 24.69 -6.74
CA VAL A 494 -8.73 23.49 -5.88
C VAL A 494 -7.62 23.48 -4.83
N ILE A 495 -6.41 23.91 -5.18
CA ILE A 495 -5.26 23.97 -4.28
C ILE A 495 -4.90 25.43 -3.99
N ASN A 496 -4.77 25.76 -2.71
CA ASN A 496 -4.24 27.05 -2.26
C ASN A 496 -2.90 26.85 -1.54
N THR A 497 -1.79 26.92 -2.27
CA THR A 497 -0.44 26.76 -1.70
C THR A 497 -0.07 27.88 -0.72
N ALA A 498 -0.62 29.08 -0.89
CA ALA A 498 -0.36 30.22 0.00
C ALA A 498 -1.00 30.07 1.40
N ALA A 499 -2.03 29.23 1.52
CA ALA A 499 -2.70 28.94 2.79
C ALA A 499 -2.04 27.79 3.59
N ALA A 500 -0.97 27.19 3.06
CA ALA A 500 -0.30 26.08 3.72
C ALA A 500 0.34 26.49 5.05
N PRO A 501 0.38 25.59 6.05
CA PRO A 501 1.02 25.87 7.33
C PRO A 501 2.52 26.11 7.15
N LYS A 502 3.09 27.03 7.93
CA LYS A 502 4.52 27.36 7.90
C LYS A 502 5.32 26.38 8.76
N GLY A 503 6.42 25.87 8.21
CA GLY A 503 7.41 25.05 8.90
C GLY A 503 8.68 25.83 9.24
N LEU A 504 9.78 25.09 9.44
CA LEU A 504 11.10 25.67 9.70
C LEU A 504 11.75 26.31 8.46
N PHE A 505 11.42 25.81 7.27
CA PHE A 505 12.03 26.19 5.98
C PHE A 505 11.17 27.18 5.22
#